data_AF-A0A7S1JCV3-F1
#
_entry.id   AF-A0A7S1JCV3-F1
#
_cell.length_a   1.000
_cell.length_b   1.000
_cell.length_c   1.000
_cell.angle_alpha   90.00
_cell.angle_beta   90.00
_cell.angle_gamma   90.00
#
_symmetry.space_group_name_H-M   'P 1'
#
loop_
_entity.id
_entity.type
_entity.pdbx_description
1 polymer ?
#
loop_
_entity_poly.entity_id
_entity_poly.type
_entity_poly.pdbx_seq_one_letter_code
_entity_poly.pdbx_strand_id
1 'polypeptide(L)'
;HRCDVQFGRQKKDSASFMAQWHSVLANWGKWEAVEVDGRHIKRLQQAIQAWMRQKRRLEQEKEPGLRVPENKNSKKRKRKEELKQKVMEDWELDRDPPQGVVRAWTDGSEREGVDGRKYAGYGVWLREGHCLNASEKLLGLMQTNNRAEMTAVLYVLKVIPKWVTLQVCTDSQLVVDTVLYWMEGWKRRGWKTKAGKPVENVDLWMEIQEALEERTGETYWVKVPSHVDIEGNE
;
A
#
# COMPACT_ATOMS: atom_id res chain seq x y z
N HIS A 1 27.34 -7.68 -39.23
CA HIS A 1 27.65 -8.07 -37.84
C HIS A 1 26.76 -7.29 -36.87
N ARG A 2 25.88 -7.97 -36.11
CA ARG A 2 25.06 -7.37 -35.04
C ARG A 2 25.98 -6.96 -33.89
N CYS A 3 25.84 -5.73 -33.38
CA CYS A 3 26.38 -5.36 -32.09
C CYS A 3 25.22 -5.31 -31.08
N ASP A 4 25.19 -6.32 -30.21
CA ASP A 4 24.45 -6.25 -28.95
C ASP A 4 25.21 -5.33 -28.00
N VAL A 5 24.54 -4.31 -27.47
CA VAL A 5 25.08 -3.47 -26.39
C VAL A 5 24.37 -3.85 -25.10
N GLN A 6 25.02 -4.70 -24.31
CA GLN A 6 24.66 -4.94 -22.91
C GLN A 6 25.06 -3.73 -22.07
N PHE A 7 24.09 -3.12 -21.37
CA PHE A 7 24.37 -2.10 -20.36
C PHE A 7 24.82 -2.75 -19.06
N GLY A 8 26.12 -3.05 -18.96
CA GLY A 8 26.79 -3.36 -17.70
C GLY A 8 27.26 -2.08 -17.00
N ARG A 9 26.92 -1.90 -15.72
CA ARG A 9 27.52 -0.88 -14.84
C ARG A 9 29.02 -1.16 -14.72
N GLN A 10 29.84 -0.41 -15.44
CA GLN A 10 31.25 -0.23 -15.12
C GLN A 10 31.53 1.26 -14.94
N LYS A 11 32.13 1.64 -13.81
CA LYS A 11 32.79 2.93 -13.64
C LYS A 11 33.95 2.99 -14.63
N LYS A 12 33.70 3.51 -15.84
CA LYS A 12 34.76 3.80 -16.80
C LYS A 12 35.40 5.13 -16.44
N ASP A 13 36.72 5.09 -16.31
CA ASP A 13 37.59 6.24 -16.11
C ASP A 13 37.25 7.35 -17.12
N SER A 14 36.98 8.55 -16.62
CA SER A 14 36.54 9.73 -17.37
C SER A 14 37.46 10.02 -18.55
N ALA A 15 38.76 9.74 -18.42
CA ALA A 15 39.74 9.91 -19.48
C ALA A 15 39.54 8.95 -20.65
N SER A 16 39.17 7.69 -20.38
CA SER A 16 38.88 6.69 -21.41
C SER A 16 37.56 6.98 -22.13
N PHE A 17 36.56 7.50 -21.41
CA PHE A 17 35.31 7.97 -21.99
C PHE A 17 35.53 9.16 -22.93
N MET A 18 36.32 10.15 -22.50
CA MET A 18 36.64 11.33 -23.31
C MET A 18 37.50 10.95 -24.53
N ALA A 19 38.48 10.04 -24.40
CA ALA A 19 39.26 9.57 -25.55
C ALA A 19 38.40 8.83 -26.59
N GLN A 20 37.45 7.99 -26.15
CA GLN A 20 36.45 7.41 -27.05
C GLN A 20 35.57 8.48 -27.70
N TRP A 21 35.17 9.50 -26.94
CA TRP A 21 34.35 10.61 -27.45
C TRP A 21 35.07 11.46 -28.51
N HIS A 22 36.35 11.78 -28.28
CA HIS A 22 37.19 12.51 -29.23
C HIS A 22 37.49 11.69 -30.50
N SER A 23 37.65 10.37 -30.39
CA SER A 23 37.78 9.48 -31.55
C SER A 23 36.48 9.42 -32.38
N VAL A 24 35.32 9.44 -31.73
CA VAL A 24 34.01 9.50 -32.40
C VAL A 24 33.83 10.84 -33.12
N LEU A 25 34.26 11.94 -32.51
CA LEU A 25 34.24 13.28 -33.12
C LEU A 25 35.22 13.45 -34.28
N ALA A 26 36.40 12.81 -34.22
CA ALA A 26 37.39 12.86 -35.30
C ALA A 26 36.89 12.18 -36.60
N ASN A 27 35.98 11.21 -36.47
CA ASN A 27 35.31 10.54 -37.59
C ASN A 27 33.96 11.16 -37.97
N TRP A 28 33.57 12.30 -37.38
CA TRP A 28 32.24 12.91 -37.52
C TRP A 28 32.00 13.59 -38.89
N GLY A 29 32.97 13.52 -39.81
CA GLY A 29 32.88 14.05 -41.17
C GLY A 29 32.93 13.00 -42.30
N LYS A 30 32.95 11.70 -41.97
CA LYS A 30 32.93 10.61 -42.97
C LYS A 30 31.82 9.61 -42.65
N TRP A 31 30.58 10.01 -42.92
CA TRP A 31 29.46 9.07 -42.95
C TRP A 31 28.89 9.08 -44.37
N GLU A 32 29.02 7.96 -45.07
CA GLU A 32 28.07 7.61 -46.13
C GLU A 32 26.66 7.66 -45.51
N ALA A 33 25.69 8.15 -46.29
CA ALA A 33 24.33 8.38 -45.84
C ALA A 33 23.75 7.11 -45.19
N VAL A 34 23.77 7.06 -43.86
CA VAL A 34 23.03 6.05 -43.09
C VAL A 34 21.57 6.47 -43.19
N GLU A 35 20.73 5.63 -43.79
CA GLU A 35 19.27 5.76 -43.68
C GLU A 35 18.88 5.64 -42.20
N VAL A 36 18.78 6.79 -41.53
CA VAL A 36 18.26 6.85 -40.17
C VAL A 36 16.74 6.72 -40.27
N ASP A 37 16.20 5.59 -39.81
CA ASP A 37 14.75 5.36 -39.71
C ASP A 37 14.09 6.59 -39.06
N GLY A 38 13.20 7.27 -39.79
CA GLY A 38 12.56 8.52 -39.37
C GLY A 38 11.83 8.42 -38.02
N ARG A 39 11.51 7.19 -37.58
CA ARG A 39 10.97 6.92 -36.24
C ARG A 39 11.98 7.23 -35.12
N HIS A 40 13.27 7.02 -35.36
CA HIS A 40 14.34 7.30 -34.39
C HIS A 40 14.55 8.80 -34.21
N ILE A 41 14.52 9.56 -35.32
CA ILE A 41 14.59 11.03 -35.30
C ILE A 41 13.38 11.61 -34.55
N LYS A 42 12.18 11.08 -34.80
CA LYS A 42 10.95 11.52 -34.13
C LYS A 42 10.99 11.27 -32.62
N ARG A 43 11.55 10.13 -32.17
CA ARG A 43 11.75 9.83 -30.74
C ARG A 43 12.73 10.78 -30.07
N LEU A 44 13.85 11.10 -30.73
CA LEU A 44 14.82 12.07 -30.22
C LEU A 44 14.22 13.48 -30.12
N GLN A 45 13.47 13.91 -31.13
CA GLN A 45 12.75 15.20 -31.10
C GLN A 45 11.74 15.25 -29.95
N GLN A 46 10.98 14.18 -29.72
CA GLN A 46 10.04 14.07 -28.60
C GLN A 46 10.74 14.13 -27.23
N ALA A 47 11.88 13.44 -27.08
CA ALA A 47 12.68 13.45 -25.86
C ALA A 47 13.27 14.84 -25.57
N ILE A 48 13.81 15.50 -26.60
CA ILE A 48 14.33 16.88 -26.50
C ILE A 48 13.22 17.85 -26.10
N GLN A 49 12.02 17.74 -26.70
CA GLN A 49 10.89 18.58 -26.31
C GLN A 49 10.40 18.29 -24.89
N ALA A 50 10.38 17.03 -24.44
CA ALA A 50 10.03 16.68 -23.07
C ALA A 50 11.05 17.27 -22.08
N TRP A 51 12.33 17.17 -22.38
CA TRP A 51 13.40 17.75 -21.57
C TRP A 51 13.32 19.29 -21.51
N MET A 52 13.09 19.96 -22.65
CA MET A 52 12.92 21.41 -22.69
C MET A 52 11.69 21.89 -21.89
N ARG A 53 10.60 21.12 -21.88
CA ARG A 53 9.43 21.41 -21.04
C ARG A 53 9.76 21.29 -19.56
N GLN A 54 10.51 20.25 -19.18
CA GLN A 54 10.91 20.01 -17.80
C GLN A 54 11.90 21.08 -17.30
N LYS A 55 12.86 21.48 -18.15
CA LYS A 55 13.80 22.57 -17.84
C LYS A 55 13.08 23.89 -17.60
N ARG A 56 12.14 24.27 -18.48
CA ARG A 56 11.30 25.46 -18.29
C ARG A 56 10.47 25.41 -17.01
N ARG A 57 9.96 24.23 -16.64
CA ARG A 57 9.23 24.05 -15.38
C ARG A 57 10.11 24.30 -14.16
N LEU A 58 11.33 23.76 -14.16
CA LEU A 58 12.31 23.96 -13.09
C LEU A 58 12.80 25.41 -13.01
N GLU A 59 12.88 26.11 -14.15
CA GLU A 59 13.21 27.54 -14.21
C GLU A 59 12.06 28.40 -13.66
N GLN A 60 10.80 28.06 -13.95
CA GLN A 60 9.62 28.71 -13.36
C GLN A 60 9.45 28.42 -11.85
N GLU A 61 9.84 27.23 -11.39
CA GLU A 61 9.83 26.86 -9.97
C GLU A 61 10.85 27.69 -9.13
N LYS A 62 11.81 28.37 -9.77
CA LYS A 62 12.83 29.21 -9.11
C LYS A 62 12.45 30.69 -8.95
N GLU A 63 11.32 31.16 -9.50
CA GLU A 63 10.86 32.54 -9.28
C GLU A 63 10.09 32.67 -7.95
N PRO A 64 10.58 33.45 -6.97
CA PRO A 64 9.89 33.64 -5.70
C PRO A 64 8.68 34.57 -5.89
N GLY A 65 7.49 34.00 -6.10
CA GLY A 65 6.25 34.78 -6.11
C GLY A 65 5.06 34.17 -6.86
N LEU A 66 5.26 33.18 -7.72
CA LEU A 66 4.15 32.50 -8.39
C LEU A 66 3.60 31.37 -7.52
N ARG A 67 2.33 31.46 -7.11
CA ARG A 67 1.60 30.31 -6.51
C ARG A 67 1.54 29.19 -7.55
N VAL A 68 2.42 28.21 -7.40
CA VAL A 68 2.38 26.98 -8.20
C VAL A 68 1.02 26.30 -7.91
N PRO A 69 0.18 26.04 -8.92
CA PRO A 69 -1.04 25.28 -8.70
C PRO A 69 -0.65 23.90 -8.17
N GLU A 70 -1.01 23.61 -6.92
CA GLU A 70 -0.74 22.33 -6.28
C GLU A 70 -1.20 21.17 -7.18
N ASN A 71 -0.25 20.30 -7.53
CA ASN A 71 -0.52 19.10 -8.30
C ASN A 71 -1.56 18.23 -7.55
N LYS A 72 -2.47 17.58 -8.29
CA LYS A 72 -3.47 16.65 -7.70
C LYS A 72 -2.83 15.63 -6.75
N ASN A 73 -1.61 15.18 -7.05
CA ASN A 73 -0.87 14.25 -6.18
C ASN A 73 -0.40 14.90 -4.86
N SER A 74 0.01 16.16 -4.86
CA SER A 74 0.41 16.86 -3.62
C SER A 74 -0.80 17.11 -2.72
N LYS A 75 -1.95 17.48 -3.30
CA LYS A 75 -3.22 17.62 -2.55
C LYS A 75 -3.67 16.30 -1.94
N LYS A 76 -3.58 15.21 -2.69
CA LYS A 76 -3.93 13.86 -2.19
C LYS A 76 -3.04 13.46 -1.02
N ARG A 77 -1.72 13.69 -1.11
CA ARG A 77 -0.78 13.40 -0.02
C ARG A 77 -1.08 14.25 1.22
N LYS A 78 -1.30 15.56 1.04
CA LYS A 78 -1.62 16.48 2.12
C LYS A 78 -2.88 16.08 2.89
N ARG A 79 -3.97 15.75 2.18
CA ARG A 79 -5.22 15.27 2.80
C ARG A 79 -5.03 13.97 3.58
N LYS A 80 -4.16 13.09 3.08
CA LYS A 80 -3.86 11.83 3.73
C LYS A 80 -3.09 12.04 5.04
N GLU A 81 -2.13 12.95 5.04
CA GLU A 81 -1.39 13.37 6.23
C GLU A 81 -2.30 14.03 7.26
N GLU A 82 -3.17 14.95 6.83
CA GLU A 82 -4.17 15.60 7.70
C GLU A 82 -5.12 14.57 8.33
N LEU A 83 -5.55 13.56 7.55
CA LEU A 83 -6.39 12.48 8.07
C LEU A 83 -5.63 11.58 9.06
N LYS A 84 -4.37 11.24 8.76
CA LYS A 84 -3.50 10.49 9.67
C LYS A 84 -3.38 11.25 10.99
N GLN A 85 -2.98 12.51 10.94
CA GLN A 85 -2.78 13.33 12.13
C GLN A 85 -4.07 13.40 12.95
N LYS A 86 -5.21 13.63 12.30
CA LYS A 86 -6.51 13.64 12.97
C LYS A 86 -6.83 12.31 13.66
N VAL A 87 -6.65 11.17 12.97
CA VAL A 87 -6.94 9.85 13.55
C VAL A 87 -5.99 9.54 14.72
N MET A 88 -4.71 9.90 14.59
CA MET A 88 -3.73 9.74 15.67
C MET A 88 -4.12 10.55 16.91
N GLU A 89 -4.56 11.80 16.73
CA GLU A 89 -5.00 12.69 17.81
C GLU A 89 -6.33 12.24 18.43
N ASP A 90 -7.34 11.94 17.62
CA ASP A 90 -8.68 11.54 18.09
C ASP A 90 -8.65 10.25 18.93
N TRP A 91 -7.69 9.36 18.68
CA TRP A 91 -7.58 8.04 19.32
C TRP A 91 -6.31 7.84 20.15
N GLU A 92 -5.49 8.89 20.31
CA GLU A 92 -4.20 8.86 21.04
C GLU A 92 -3.33 7.64 20.68
N LEU A 93 -3.19 7.39 19.37
CA LEU A 93 -2.51 6.20 18.85
C LEU A 93 -0.97 6.28 18.96
N ASP A 94 -0.43 7.47 19.24
CA ASP A 94 0.99 7.74 19.50
C ASP A 94 1.44 7.32 20.90
N ARG A 95 0.49 6.97 21.78
CA ARG A 95 0.73 6.58 23.18
C ARG A 95 0.35 5.14 23.42
N ASP A 96 0.87 4.57 24.50
CA ASP A 96 0.39 3.28 25.00
C ASP A 96 -1.12 3.35 25.31
N PRO A 97 -1.87 2.27 25.05
CA PRO A 97 -3.29 2.22 25.37
C PRO A 97 -3.51 2.37 26.89
N PRO A 98 -4.70 2.85 27.32
CA PRO A 98 -5.03 2.96 28.73
C PRO A 98 -4.83 1.65 29.49
N GLN A 99 -4.54 1.74 30.79
CA GLN A 99 -4.33 0.56 31.63
C GLN A 99 -5.54 -0.40 31.53
N GLY A 100 -5.26 -1.67 31.26
CA GLY A 100 -6.29 -2.71 31.09
C GLY A 100 -6.86 -2.83 29.68
N VAL A 101 -6.40 -2.00 28.74
CA VAL A 101 -6.75 -2.09 27.32
C VAL A 101 -5.58 -2.69 26.54
N VAL A 102 -5.86 -3.71 25.72
CA VAL A 102 -4.90 -4.22 24.74
C VAL A 102 -5.23 -3.59 23.38
N ARG A 103 -4.25 -2.90 22.78
CA ARG A 103 -4.34 -2.42 21.40
C ARG A 103 -3.68 -3.44 20.47
N ALA A 104 -4.41 -3.83 19.43
CA ALA A 104 -3.92 -4.73 18.39
C ALA A 104 -4.20 -4.12 17.03
N TRP A 105 -3.17 -4.12 16.18
CA TRP A 105 -3.22 -3.68 14.80
C TRP A 105 -3.35 -4.90 13.92
N THR A 106 -4.22 -4.82 12.92
CA THR A 106 -4.54 -5.92 12.03
C THR A 106 -4.50 -5.44 10.59
N ASP A 107 -3.81 -6.20 9.75
CA ASP A 107 -3.71 -5.93 8.32
C ASP A 107 -3.81 -7.24 7.51
N GLY A 108 -4.23 -7.11 6.26
CA GLY A 108 -4.32 -8.18 5.28
C GLY A 108 -3.64 -7.78 3.98
N SER A 109 -2.89 -8.71 3.40
CA SER A 109 -2.27 -8.51 2.10
C SER A 109 -2.60 -9.65 1.14
N GLU A 110 -2.69 -9.30 -0.13
CA GLU A 110 -2.82 -10.23 -1.25
C GLU A 110 -1.81 -9.86 -2.33
N ARG A 111 -1.14 -10.87 -2.89
CA ARG A 111 -0.26 -10.71 -4.03
C ARG A 111 -0.43 -11.84 -5.03
N GLU A 112 -0.23 -11.53 -6.30
CA GLU A 112 -0.13 -12.55 -7.35
C GLU A 112 1.30 -13.08 -7.41
N GLY A 113 1.44 -14.40 -7.38
CA GLY A 113 2.70 -15.10 -7.53
C GLY A 113 3.12 -15.22 -8.99
N VAL A 114 4.38 -15.62 -9.20
CA VAL A 114 4.94 -15.83 -10.54
C VAL A 114 4.24 -16.95 -11.31
N ASP A 115 3.57 -17.85 -10.59
CA ASP A 115 2.73 -18.93 -11.13
C ASP A 115 1.32 -18.46 -11.53
N GLY A 116 1.01 -17.17 -11.42
CA GLY A 116 -0.30 -16.58 -11.70
C GLY A 116 -1.35 -16.88 -10.62
N ARG A 117 -0.97 -17.48 -9.49
CA ARG A 117 -1.89 -17.74 -8.37
C ARG A 117 -1.85 -16.60 -7.38
N LYS A 118 -2.97 -16.35 -6.71
CA LYS A 118 -3.03 -15.39 -5.61
C LYS A 118 -2.59 -16.04 -4.31
N TYR A 119 -1.83 -15.29 -3.52
CA TYR A 119 -1.38 -15.64 -2.19
C TYR A 119 -1.75 -14.50 -1.26
N ALA A 120 -2.43 -14.82 -0.17
CA ALA A 120 -2.81 -13.87 0.85
C ALA A 120 -2.13 -14.20 2.18
N GLY A 121 -1.97 -13.20 3.03
CA GLY A 121 -1.39 -13.33 4.35
C GLY A 121 -1.94 -12.26 5.27
N TYR A 122 -1.98 -12.56 6.56
CA TYR A 122 -2.51 -11.66 7.58
C TYR A 122 -1.39 -11.29 8.56
N GLY A 123 -1.46 -10.04 9.03
CA GLY A 123 -0.54 -9.47 10.02
C GLY A 123 -1.30 -9.05 11.26
N VAL A 124 -0.70 -9.30 12.43
CA VAL A 124 -1.16 -8.81 13.71
C VAL A 124 0.04 -8.28 14.49
N TRP A 125 -0.07 -7.04 14.95
CA TRP A 125 0.96 -6.40 15.74
C TRP A 125 0.34 -5.72 16.97
N LEU A 126 0.90 -5.97 18.15
CA LEU A 126 0.46 -5.34 19.40
C LEU A 126 1.48 -4.31 19.87
N ARG A 127 2.72 -4.77 20.03
CA ARG A 127 3.90 -3.96 20.37
C ARG A 127 5.16 -4.73 20.00
N GLU A 128 6.30 -4.05 20.03
CA GLU A 128 7.60 -4.66 19.77
C GLU A 128 7.85 -5.89 20.66
N GLY A 129 8.29 -7.00 20.04
CA GLY A 129 8.59 -8.25 20.72
C GLY A 129 7.42 -8.97 21.41
N HIS A 130 6.16 -8.57 21.18
CA HIS A 130 5.02 -9.26 21.81
C HIS A 130 4.86 -10.68 21.24
N CYS A 131 4.69 -11.68 22.12
CA CYS A 131 4.55 -13.08 21.73
C CYS A 131 3.25 -13.42 20.97
N LEU A 132 2.34 -12.46 20.86
CA LEU A 132 1.08 -12.57 20.11
C LEU A 132 1.12 -11.81 18.78
N ASN A 133 2.26 -11.19 18.45
CA ASN A 133 2.47 -10.69 17.09
C ASN A 133 2.49 -11.89 16.14
N ALA A 134 1.83 -11.76 14.99
CA ALA A 134 1.73 -12.82 13.99
C ALA A 134 1.88 -12.25 12.59
N SER A 135 2.55 -12.98 11.72
CA SER A 135 2.62 -12.69 10.28
C SER A 135 2.59 -14.03 9.55
N GLU A 136 1.41 -14.42 9.11
CA GLU A 136 1.15 -15.78 8.65
C GLU A 136 0.44 -15.80 7.30
N LYS A 137 0.62 -16.90 6.57
CA LYS A 137 -0.08 -17.11 5.30
C LYS A 137 -1.54 -17.43 5.55
N LEU A 138 -2.42 -16.88 4.71
CA LEU A 138 -3.83 -17.25 4.74
C LEU A 138 -3.97 -18.72 4.31
N LEU A 139 -4.59 -19.53 5.17
CA LEU A 139 -4.85 -20.92 4.87
C LEU A 139 -6.12 -21.09 4.02
N GLY A 140 -6.16 -22.18 3.24
CA GLY A 140 -7.30 -22.52 2.40
C GLY A 140 -7.16 -22.08 0.94
N LEU A 141 -8.19 -22.36 0.13
CA LEU A 141 -8.14 -22.14 -1.32
C LEU A 141 -8.51 -20.72 -1.74
N MET A 142 -9.29 -20.02 -0.92
CA MET A 142 -9.74 -18.65 -1.20
C MET A 142 -8.71 -17.64 -0.71
N GLN A 143 -7.78 -17.30 -1.59
CA GLN A 143 -6.69 -16.36 -1.33
C GLN A 143 -7.12 -14.95 -1.76
N THR A 144 -7.75 -14.20 -0.85
CA THR A 144 -8.20 -12.83 -1.12
C THR A 144 -7.80 -11.87 -0.01
N ASN A 145 -7.64 -10.58 -0.36
CA ASN A 145 -7.32 -9.55 0.63
C ASN A 145 -8.34 -9.50 1.76
N ASN A 146 -9.63 -9.45 1.43
CA ASN A 146 -10.70 -9.38 2.43
C ASN A 146 -10.64 -10.54 3.42
N ARG A 147 -10.31 -11.76 2.96
CA ARG A 147 -10.20 -12.91 3.88
C ARG A 147 -8.96 -12.81 4.76
N ALA A 148 -7.85 -12.27 4.26
CA ALA A 148 -6.68 -12.00 5.09
C ALA A 148 -7.00 -10.98 6.19
N GLU A 149 -7.63 -9.85 5.84
CA GLU A 149 -8.08 -8.83 6.79
C GLU A 149 -8.98 -9.41 7.88
N MET A 150 -9.99 -10.19 7.47
CA MET A 150 -10.93 -10.82 8.39
C MET A 150 -10.25 -11.87 9.28
N THR A 151 -9.25 -12.59 8.75
CA THR A 151 -8.50 -13.58 9.52
C THR A 151 -7.59 -12.91 10.55
N ALA A 152 -6.98 -11.77 10.24
CA ALA A 152 -6.22 -10.97 11.20
C ALA A 152 -7.08 -10.58 12.41
N VAL A 153 -8.28 -10.07 12.13
CA VAL A 153 -9.28 -9.69 13.14
C VAL A 153 -9.70 -10.88 13.98
N LEU A 154 -10.06 -11.99 13.33
CA LEU A 154 -10.46 -13.22 14.00
C LEU A 154 -9.36 -13.78 14.89
N TYR A 155 -8.11 -13.72 14.45
CA TYR A 155 -6.95 -14.14 15.23
C TYR A 155 -6.89 -13.35 16.54
N VAL A 156 -6.92 -12.01 16.48
CA VAL A 156 -6.90 -11.15 17.67
C VAL A 156 -8.04 -11.48 18.62
N LEU A 157 -9.26 -11.61 18.10
CA LEU A 157 -10.43 -11.92 18.93
C LEU A 157 -10.31 -13.25 19.68
N LYS A 158 -9.65 -14.25 19.07
CA LYS A 158 -9.44 -15.59 19.65
C LYS A 158 -8.25 -15.65 20.61
N VAL A 159 -7.15 -14.94 20.34
CA VAL A 159 -5.93 -15.02 21.17
C VAL A 159 -5.95 -14.10 22.39
N ILE A 160 -6.64 -12.96 22.28
CA ILE A 160 -6.74 -12.02 23.41
C ILE A 160 -7.79 -12.54 24.40
N PRO A 161 -7.47 -12.65 25.70
CA PRO A 161 -8.42 -13.14 26.69
C PRO A 161 -9.76 -12.41 26.64
N LYS A 162 -10.86 -13.16 26.78
CA LYS A 162 -12.23 -12.69 26.53
C LYS A 162 -12.67 -11.55 27.46
N TRP A 163 -12.07 -11.45 28.66
CA TRP A 163 -12.36 -10.43 29.67
C TRP A 163 -11.53 -9.17 29.54
N VAL A 164 -10.53 -9.15 28.66
CA VAL A 164 -9.67 -7.98 28.45
C VAL A 164 -10.31 -7.05 27.44
N THR A 165 -10.33 -5.76 27.76
CA THR A 165 -10.77 -4.73 26.83
C THR A 165 -9.82 -4.65 25.64
N LEU A 166 -10.37 -4.74 24.43
CA LEU A 166 -9.60 -4.83 23.19
C LEU A 166 -9.87 -3.60 22.32
N GLN A 167 -8.81 -2.95 21.85
CA GLN A 167 -8.87 -1.93 20.81
C GLN A 167 -8.28 -2.50 19.52
N VAL A 168 -9.11 -2.71 18.50
CA VAL A 168 -8.70 -3.21 17.19
C VAL A 168 -8.48 -2.03 16.25
N CYS A 169 -7.27 -1.88 15.74
CA CYS A 169 -6.88 -0.91 14.74
C CYS A 169 -6.77 -1.61 13.37
N THR A 170 -7.58 -1.21 12.39
CA THR A 170 -7.58 -1.80 11.05
C THR A 170 -7.82 -0.76 9.97
N ASP A 171 -7.17 -0.93 8.82
CA ASP A 171 -7.41 -0.14 7.62
C ASP A 171 -8.43 -0.78 6.65
N SER A 172 -9.09 -1.86 7.07
CA SER A 172 -10.17 -2.52 6.32
C SER A 172 -11.53 -1.86 6.59
N GLN A 173 -12.07 -1.17 5.58
CA GLN A 173 -13.39 -0.52 5.73
C GLN A 173 -14.49 -1.57 5.81
N LEU A 174 -14.32 -2.68 5.08
CA LEU A 174 -15.23 -3.80 5.09
C LEU A 174 -15.42 -4.37 6.50
N VAL A 175 -14.32 -4.56 7.25
CA VAL A 175 -14.37 -5.04 8.64
C VAL A 175 -15.14 -4.07 9.52
N VAL A 176 -14.72 -2.80 9.54
CA VAL A 176 -15.33 -1.77 10.40
C VAL A 176 -16.82 -1.63 10.11
N ASP A 177 -17.21 -1.48 8.84
CA ASP A 177 -18.61 -1.30 8.48
C ASP A 177 -19.45 -2.53 8.80
N THR A 178 -18.87 -3.72 8.61
CA THR A 178 -19.57 -4.97 8.90
C THR A 178 -19.86 -5.09 10.38
N VAL A 179 -18.84 -4.96 11.23
CA VAL A 179 -18.99 -5.14 12.67
C VAL A 179 -19.88 -4.06 13.28
N LEU A 180 -19.73 -2.80 12.86
CA LEU A 180 -20.49 -1.70 13.46
C LEU A 180 -21.94 -1.60 12.94
N TYR A 181 -22.21 -1.97 11.68
CA TYR A 181 -23.48 -1.63 11.04
C TYR A 181 -24.21 -2.80 10.37
N TRP A 182 -23.50 -3.75 9.75
CA TRP A 182 -24.15 -4.71 8.85
C TRP A 182 -24.41 -6.08 9.47
N MET A 183 -23.53 -6.53 10.37
CA MET A 183 -23.53 -7.89 10.92
C MET A 183 -24.88 -8.26 11.55
N GLU A 184 -25.42 -7.41 12.41
CA GLU A 184 -26.72 -7.63 13.06
C GLU A 184 -27.88 -7.66 12.05
N GLY A 185 -27.79 -6.84 10.99
CA GLY A 185 -28.75 -6.85 9.89
C GLY A 185 -28.68 -8.13 9.06
N TRP A 186 -27.48 -8.67 8.83
CA TRP A 186 -27.30 -9.94 8.11
C TRP A 186 -27.76 -11.12 8.94
N LYS A 187 -27.44 -11.17 10.24
CA LYS A 187 -27.90 -12.21 11.17
C LYS A 187 -29.42 -12.34 11.16
N ARG A 188 -30.15 -11.22 11.31
CA ARG A 188 -31.62 -11.20 11.22
C ARG A 188 -32.18 -11.67 9.88
N ARG A 189 -31.41 -11.54 8.79
CA ARG A 189 -31.79 -11.99 7.45
C ARG A 189 -31.24 -13.38 7.09
N GLY A 190 -30.70 -14.12 8.05
CA GLY A 190 -30.10 -15.44 7.81
C GLY A 190 -28.89 -15.36 6.88
N TRP A 191 -28.01 -14.38 7.12
CA TRP A 191 -26.78 -14.12 6.36
C TRP A 191 -26.99 -13.84 4.87
N LYS A 192 -28.03 -13.05 4.58
CA LYS A 192 -28.35 -12.57 3.23
C LYS A 192 -28.23 -11.05 3.12
N THR A 193 -27.69 -10.63 1.98
CA THR A 193 -27.65 -9.23 1.54
C THR A 193 -29.07 -8.69 1.30
N LYS A 194 -29.21 -7.36 1.16
CA LYS A 194 -30.50 -6.74 0.82
C LYS A 194 -31.09 -7.26 -0.50
N ALA A 195 -30.24 -7.71 -1.42
CA ALA A 195 -30.64 -8.31 -2.69
C ALA A 195 -31.01 -9.81 -2.58
N GLY A 196 -31.05 -10.38 -1.37
CA GLY A 196 -31.40 -11.79 -1.13
C GLY A 196 -30.27 -12.79 -1.42
N LYS A 197 -29.11 -12.33 -1.90
CA LYS A 197 -27.94 -13.18 -2.13
C LYS A 197 -27.22 -13.49 -0.80
N PRO A 198 -26.58 -14.66 -0.66
CA PRO A 198 -25.69 -14.95 0.47
C PRO A 198 -24.63 -13.85 0.63
N VAL A 199 -24.31 -13.52 1.88
CA VAL A 199 -23.20 -12.62 2.20
C VAL A 199 -21.88 -13.30 1.84
N GLU A 200 -20.97 -12.56 1.23
CA GLU A 200 -19.62 -13.06 0.93
C GLU A 200 -18.81 -13.27 2.21
N ASN A 201 -18.00 -14.33 2.25
CA ASN A 201 -17.19 -14.72 3.42
C ASN A 201 -18.02 -14.92 4.70
N VAL A 202 -19.26 -15.39 4.55
CA VAL A 202 -20.18 -15.68 5.67
C VAL A 202 -19.55 -16.63 6.71
N ASP A 203 -18.73 -17.57 6.27
CA ASP A 203 -17.98 -18.50 7.11
C ASP A 203 -17.16 -17.76 8.18
N LEU A 204 -16.34 -16.80 7.74
CA LEU A 204 -15.51 -16.02 8.65
C LEU A 204 -16.33 -15.02 9.47
N TRP A 205 -17.39 -14.42 8.90
CA TRP A 205 -18.24 -13.51 9.66
C TRP A 205 -18.97 -14.19 10.80
N MET A 206 -19.41 -15.43 10.61
CA MET A 206 -20.03 -16.22 11.68
C MET A 206 -19.03 -16.48 12.81
N GLU A 207 -17.78 -16.85 12.49
CA GLU A 207 -16.74 -17.05 13.51
C GLU A 207 -16.38 -15.74 14.23
N ILE A 208 -16.29 -14.62 13.52
CA ILE A 208 -16.03 -13.30 14.13
C ILE A 208 -17.19 -12.91 15.05
N GLN A 209 -18.43 -13.10 14.60
CA GLN A 209 -19.62 -12.81 15.39
C GLN A 209 -19.63 -13.65 16.69
N GLU A 210 -19.39 -14.95 16.58
CA GLU A 210 -19.30 -15.84 17.74
C GLU A 210 -18.19 -15.38 18.70
N ALA A 211 -16.99 -15.11 18.18
CA ALA A 211 -15.88 -14.63 18.97
C ALA A 211 -16.17 -13.29 19.67
N LEU A 212 -16.95 -12.39 19.05
CA LEU A 212 -17.38 -11.14 19.66
C LEU A 212 -18.43 -11.36 20.76
N GLU A 213 -19.40 -12.23 20.54
CA GLU A 213 -20.47 -12.53 21.51
C GLU A 213 -19.94 -13.24 22.77
N GLU A 214 -18.86 -14.02 22.63
CA GLU A 214 -18.23 -14.70 23.76
C GLU A 214 -17.37 -13.77 24.64
N ARG A 215 -17.02 -12.56 24.17
CA ARG A 215 -16.19 -11.62 24.93
C ARG A 215 -17.00 -10.93 26.01
N THR A 216 -16.42 -10.84 27.20
CA THR A 216 -16.97 -10.08 28.33
C THR A 216 -16.29 -8.72 28.49
N GLY A 217 -15.10 -8.54 27.90
CA GLY A 217 -14.43 -7.25 27.79
C GLY A 217 -14.92 -6.47 26.57
N GLU A 218 -14.96 -5.14 26.71
CA GLU A 218 -15.37 -4.24 25.62
C GLU A 218 -14.42 -4.35 24.41
N THR A 219 -14.98 -4.18 23.21
CA THR A 219 -14.19 -4.16 21.97
C THR A 219 -14.41 -2.84 21.23
N TYR A 220 -13.35 -2.06 21.09
CA TYR A 220 -13.34 -0.79 20.36
C TYR A 220 -12.73 -0.97 18.98
N TRP A 221 -13.30 -0.31 17.99
CA TRP A 221 -12.85 -0.38 16.60
C TRP A 221 -12.32 0.98 16.16
N VAL A 222 -11.06 1.00 15.74
CA VAL A 222 -10.40 2.20 15.23
C VAL A 222 -10.10 1.98 13.76
N LYS A 223 -10.77 2.78 12.93
CA LYS A 223 -10.49 2.83 11.50
C LYS A 223 -9.24 3.66 11.27
N VAL A 224 -8.15 3.03 10.83
CA VAL A 224 -6.93 3.73 10.46
C VAL A 224 -6.84 3.90 8.95
N PRO A 225 -6.22 4.97 8.44
CA PRO A 225 -6.05 5.13 7.02
C PRO A 225 -4.94 4.20 6.51
N SER A 226 -5.14 3.63 5.32
CA SER A 226 -4.19 2.68 4.71
C SER A 226 -2.97 3.38 4.09
N HIS A 227 -1.78 2.77 4.21
CA HIS A 227 -0.49 3.24 3.69
C HIS A 227 -0.04 4.63 4.20
N VAL A 228 -0.27 4.93 5.47
CA VAL A 228 0.12 6.23 6.05
C VAL A 228 1.20 6.11 7.10
N ASP A 229 2.21 5.26 6.92
CA ASP A 229 3.41 5.21 7.78
C ASP A 229 3.03 5.25 9.28
N ILE A 230 2.01 4.49 9.67
CA ILE A 230 1.61 4.32 11.07
C ILE A 230 2.31 3.04 11.50
N GLU A 231 3.25 3.16 12.45
CA GLU A 231 4.18 2.08 12.81
C GLU A 231 3.50 0.74 13.08
N GLY A 232 2.33 0.72 13.72
CA GLY A 232 1.61 -0.52 13.99
C GLY A 232 0.82 -1.09 12.80
N ASN A 233 0.54 -0.30 11.76
CA ASN A 233 -0.26 -0.71 10.59
C ASN A 233 0.59 -1.03 9.34
N GLU A 234 1.91 -0.84 9.38
CA GLU A 234 2.81 -1.16 8.26
C GLU A 234 3.59 -2.46 8.53
#